data_AF-A0A836CP88-F1
#
_entry.id   AF-A0A836CP88-F1
#
_cell.length_a   1.000
_cell.length_b   1.000
_cell.length_c   1.000
_cell.angle_alpha   90.00
_cell.angle_beta   90.00
_cell.angle_gamma   90.00
#
_symmetry.space_group_name_H-M   'P 1'
#
loop_
_entity.id
_entity.type
_entity.pdbx_description
1 polymer ?
#
loop_
_entity_poly.entity_id
_entity_poly.type
_entity_poly.pdbx_seq_one_letter_code
_entity_poly.pdbx_strand_id
1 'polypeptide(L)'
;GGELRRGKWTQEEDAYARRLIAEFKAGLLPLTDGTTLRTFLSIMLNCDPMRISKKFTGAHCIGKQVFRRDQAAVDARAPAAAARARTELASLEQRFMDRIASGGAQTGPGPAAFAPP
;
A
#
# COMPACT_ATOMS: atom_id res chain seq x y z
N GLY A 1 -0.73 -22.56 5.32
CA GLY A 1 -0.44 -21.41 4.45
C GLY A 1 -1.74 -20.67 4.22
N GLY A 2 -1.84 -19.44 4.71
CA GLY A 2 -3.05 -18.63 4.55
C GLY A 2 -3.28 -18.28 3.09
N GLU A 3 -4.53 -18.31 2.65
CA GLU A 3 -4.95 -17.92 1.31
C GLU A 3 -4.50 -16.48 1.02
N LEU A 4 -3.51 -16.32 0.13
CA LEU A 4 -3.09 -14.99 -0.33
C LEU A 4 -4.25 -14.31 -1.05
N ARG A 5 -4.40 -13.00 -0.87
CA ARG A 5 -5.46 -12.22 -1.51
C ARG A 5 -5.36 -12.31 -3.03
N ARG A 6 -6.45 -12.80 -3.64
CA ARG A 6 -6.64 -12.86 -5.10
C ARG A 6 -7.81 -11.95 -5.49
N GLY A 7 -7.72 -11.28 -6.64
CA GLY A 7 -8.80 -10.43 -7.17
C GLY A 7 -8.39 -8.99 -7.53
N LYS A 8 -9.37 -8.22 -7.99
CA LYS A 8 -9.20 -6.82 -8.44
C LYS A 8 -8.77 -5.92 -7.27
N TRP A 9 -7.91 -4.94 -7.55
CA TRP A 9 -7.57 -3.90 -6.59
C TRP A 9 -8.79 -3.02 -6.33
N THR A 10 -9.18 -2.89 -5.07
CA THR A 10 -10.21 -1.93 -4.66
C THR A 10 -9.58 -0.56 -4.45
N GLN A 11 -10.42 0.49 -4.44
CA GLN A 11 -9.93 1.85 -4.19
C GLN A 11 -9.37 1.97 -2.76
N GLU A 12 -10.00 1.30 -1.79
CA GLU A 12 -9.53 1.23 -0.40
C GLU A 12 -8.15 0.56 -0.30
N GLU A 13 -7.92 -0.52 -1.05
CA GLU A 13 -6.63 -1.21 -1.11
C GLU A 13 -5.54 -0.33 -1.74
N ASP A 14 -5.88 0.38 -2.82
CA ASP A 14 -4.98 1.31 -3.50
C ASP A 14 -4.63 2.51 -2.60
N ALA A 15 -5.62 3.08 -1.91
CA ALA A 15 -5.42 4.19 -0.97
C ALA A 15 -4.54 3.79 0.21
N TYR A 16 -4.78 2.60 0.79
CA TYR A 16 -3.95 2.07 1.87
C TYR A 16 -2.50 1.86 1.40
N ALA A 17 -2.31 1.23 0.24
CA ALA A 17 -0.98 1.00 -0.32
C ALA A 17 -0.24 2.30 -0.63
N ARG A 18 -0.89 3.31 -1.22
CA ARG A 18 -0.28 4.62 -1.49
C ARG A 18 0.17 5.31 -0.21
N ARG A 19 -0.61 5.23 0.86
CA ARG A 19 -0.22 5.83 2.15
C ARG A 19 0.97 5.10 2.76
N LEU A 20 0.98 3.76 2.71
CA LEU A 20 2.13 2.95 3.11
C LEU A 20 3.39 3.30 2.31
N ILE A 21 3.28 3.50 0.99
CA ILE A 21 4.41 3.94 0.15
C ILE A 21 4.94 5.31 0.58
N ALA A 22 4.05 6.26 0.90
CA ALA A 22 4.47 7.59 1.34
C ALA A 22 5.25 7.54 2.65
N GLU A 23 4.74 6.83 3.66
CA GLU A 23 5.42 6.67 4.95
C GLU A 23 6.73 5.88 4.82
N PHE A 24 6.77 4.90 3.92
CA PHE A 24 7.98 4.13 3.61
C PHE A 24 9.05 5.02 2.98
N LYS A 25 8.68 5.85 2.00
CA LYS A 25 9.60 6.80 1.35
C LYS A 25 10.08 7.89 2.30
N ALA A 26 9.25 8.28 3.25
CA ALA A 26 9.62 9.24 4.27
C ALA A 26 10.56 8.64 5.35
N GLY A 27 10.77 7.32 5.36
CA GLY A 27 11.64 6.67 6.35
C GLY A 27 11.06 6.65 7.77
N LEU A 28 9.75 6.89 7.90
CA LEU A 28 9.05 7.09 9.18
C LEU A 28 8.46 5.80 9.77
N LEU A 29 8.51 4.71 9.01
CA LEU A 29 7.97 3.42 9.44
C LEU A 29 8.96 2.67 10.35
N PRO A 30 8.47 1.90 11.33
CA PRO A 30 9.30 1.04 12.17
C PRO A 30 9.67 -0.26 11.43
N LEU A 31 10.32 -0.14 10.26
CA LEU A 31 10.78 -1.28 9.47
C LEU A 31 12.29 -1.47 9.60
N THR A 32 12.74 -2.71 9.40
CA THR A 32 14.17 -3.02 9.30
C THR A 32 14.73 -2.43 8.01
N ASP A 33 15.93 -1.85 8.09
CA ASP A 33 16.69 -1.46 6.91
C ASP A 33 16.90 -2.67 5.98
N GLY A 34 16.87 -2.43 4.67
CA GLY A 34 16.94 -3.53 3.70
C GLY A 34 15.59 -4.14 3.30
N THR A 35 14.49 -3.83 4.01
CA THR A 35 13.16 -4.28 3.61
C THR A 35 12.76 -3.63 2.29
N THR A 36 12.40 -4.41 1.26
CA THR A 36 11.95 -3.81 -0.01
C THR A 36 10.50 -3.35 0.07
N LEU A 37 10.15 -2.27 -0.64
CA LEU A 37 8.79 -1.74 -0.67
C LEU A 37 7.78 -2.80 -1.15
N ARG A 38 8.19 -3.65 -2.08
CA ARG A 38 7.38 -4.77 -2.57
C ARG A 38 7.09 -5.79 -1.48
N THR A 39 8.12 -6.22 -0.76
CA THR A 39 7.99 -7.16 0.37
C THR A 39 7.11 -6.57 1.47
N PHE A 40 7.33 -5.30 1.80
CA PHE A 40 6.54 -4.61 2.81
C PHE A 40 5.05 -4.57 2.45
N LEU A 41 4.71 -4.11 1.24
CA LEU A 41 3.32 -4.07 0.79
C LEU A 41 2.69 -5.46 0.68
N SER A 42 3.45 -6.48 0.25
CA SER A 42 2.95 -7.85 0.20
C SER A 42 2.54 -8.40 1.56
N ILE A 43 3.28 -8.03 2.62
CA ILE A 43 2.97 -8.44 4.00
C ILE A 43 1.72 -7.68 4.49
N MET A 44 1.69 -6.36 4.34
CA MET A 44 0.57 -5.53 4.83
C MET A 44 -0.77 -5.85 4.13
N LEU A 45 -0.72 -6.16 2.84
CA LEU A 45 -1.91 -6.49 2.03
C LEU A 45 -2.18 -7.99 1.95
N ASN A 46 -1.35 -8.82 2.59
CA ASN A 46 -1.38 -10.28 2.53
C ASN A 46 -1.52 -10.80 1.07
N CYS A 47 -0.68 -10.32 0.16
CA CYS A 47 -0.74 -10.64 -1.27
C CYS A 47 0.64 -10.91 -1.87
N ASP A 48 0.70 -11.49 -3.06
CA ASP A 48 1.98 -11.84 -3.70
C ASP A 48 2.80 -10.59 -4.14
N PRO A 49 4.14 -10.55 -3.98
CA PRO A 49 4.99 -9.44 -4.42
C PRO A 49 4.89 -9.12 -5.92
N MET A 50 4.53 -10.10 -6.77
CA MET A 50 4.27 -9.87 -8.19
C MET A 50 3.01 -9.02 -8.40
N ARG A 51 2.00 -9.14 -7.54
CA ARG A 51 0.78 -8.31 -7.60
C ARG A 51 1.10 -6.84 -7.36
N ILE A 52 1.99 -6.58 -6.42
CA ILE A 52 2.53 -5.24 -6.14
C ILE A 52 3.31 -4.73 -7.36
N SER A 53 4.22 -5.55 -7.91
CA SER A 53 5.02 -5.18 -9.09
C SER A 53 4.16 -4.87 -10.32
N LYS A 54 3.08 -5.62 -10.54
CA LYS A 54 2.14 -5.40 -11.66
C LYS A 54 1.29 -4.15 -11.48
N LYS A 55 0.84 -3.87 -10.25
CA LYS A 55 -0.02 -2.71 -9.96
C LYS A 55 0.74 -1.39 -10.08
N PHE A 56 1.94 -1.36 -9.51
CA PHE A 56 2.78 -0.18 -9.45
C PHE A 56 3.83 -0.21 -10.56
N THR A 57 3.34 -0.18 -11.80
CA THR A 57 4.15 -0.06 -13.03
C THR A 57 3.87 1.26 -13.75
N GLY A 58 4.67 1.60 -14.75
CA GLY A 58 4.52 2.83 -15.54
C GLY A 58 4.66 4.10 -14.70
N ALA A 59 3.65 4.99 -14.76
CA ALA A 59 3.66 6.27 -14.03
C ALA A 59 3.67 6.13 -12.50
N HIS A 60 3.30 4.96 -11.96
CA HIS A 60 3.30 4.67 -10.53
C HIS A 60 4.40 3.66 -10.17
N CYS A 61 5.49 3.59 -10.94
CA CYS A 61 6.54 2.60 -10.71
C CYS A 61 7.19 2.78 -9.33
N ILE A 62 7.27 1.68 -8.58
CA ILE A 62 7.92 1.65 -7.25
C ILE A 62 9.31 1.02 -7.28
N GLY A 63 9.83 0.65 -8.47
CA GLY A 63 11.22 0.25 -8.70
C GLY A 63 11.83 -0.71 -7.67
N LYS A 64 13.16 -0.71 -7.57
CA LYS A 64 13.90 -1.40 -6.51
C LYS A 64 14.07 -0.45 -5.32
N GLN A 65 12.95 -0.13 -4.65
CA GLN A 65 12.97 0.71 -3.46
C GLN A 65 13.20 -0.13 -2.21
N VAL A 66 14.20 0.26 -1.43
CA VAL A 66 14.61 -0.37 -0.19
C VAL A 66 14.36 0.62 0.94
N PHE A 67 13.82 0.12 2.05
CA PHE A 67 13.53 0.93 3.22
C PHE A 67 14.84 1.41 3.82
N ARG A 68 14.89 2.71 4.06
CA ARG A 68 15.95 3.34 4.84
C ARG A 68 15.26 4.17 5.91
N ARG A 69 15.45 3.77 7.17
CA ARG A 69 14.91 4.52 8.29
C ARG A 69 15.61 5.86 8.38
N ASP A 70 14.83 6.93 8.41
CA ASP A 70 15.37 8.28 8.59
C ASP A 70 15.11 8.71 10.04
N GLN A 71 16.07 8.41 10.91
CA GLN A 71 15.91 8.65 12.34
C GLN A 71 15.72 10.15 12.63
N ALA A 72 16.42 11.03 11.90
CA ALA A 72 16.26 12.47 12.00
C ALA A 72 14.84 12.94 11.65
N ALA A 73 14.23 12.42 10.58
CA ALA A 73 12.84 12.72 10.24
C ALA A 73 11.85 12.14 11.25
N VAL A 74 12.13 10.98 11.84
CA VAL A 74 11.31 10.40 12.91
C VAL A 74 11.34 11.29 14.15
N ASP A 75 12.52 11.75 14.57
CA ASP A 75 12.70 12.63 15.73
C ASP A 75 12.14 14.04 15.48
N ALA A 76 12.29 14.55 14.24
CA ALA A 76 11.72 15.85 13.84
C ALA A 76 10.20 15.81 13.62
N ARG A 77 9.60 14.62 13.51
CA ARG A 77 8.17 14.50 13.28
C ARG A 77 7.42 14.84 14.55
N ALA A 78 6.60 15.89 14.47
CA ALA A 78 5.73 16.27 15.56
C ALA A 78 4.86 15.07 16.00
N PRO A 79 4.72 14.80 17.32
CA PRO A 79 3.94 13.68 17.82
C PRO A 79 2.48 13.73 17.35
N ALA A 80 1.92 14.94 17.19
CA ALA A 80 0.59 15.14 16.62
C ALA A 80 0.51 14.70 15.14
N ALA A 81 1.54 14.95 14.33
CA ALA A 81 1.58 14.52 12.93
C ALA A 81 1.76 13.00 12.81
N ALA A 82 2.57 12.40 13.69
CA ALA A 82 2.70 10.96 13.78
C ALA A 82 1.38 10.29 14.20
N ALA A 83 0.69 10.86 15.19
CA ALA A 83 -0.63 10.37 15.63
C ALA A 83 -1.67 10.43 14.51
N ARG A 84 -1.76 11.57 13.80
CA ARG A 84 -2.66 11.73 12.64
C ARG A 84 -2.41 10.67 11.57
N ALA A 85 -1.14 10.46 11.19
CA ALA A 85 -0.80 9.48 10.18
C ALA A 85 -1.12 8.04 10.61
N ARG A 86 -0.93 7.71 11.89
CA ARG A 86 -1.34 6.42 12.46
C ARG A 86 -2.86 6.24 12.40
N THR A 87 -3.64 7.27 12.76
CA THR A 87 -5.10 7.24 12.69
C THR A 87 -5.59 7.09 11.25
N GLU A 88 -4.98 7.81 10.30
CA GLU A 88 -5.31 7.70 8.88
C GLU A 88 -4.99 6.30 8.34
N LEU A 89 -3.81 5.76 8.64
CA LEU A 89 -3.43 4.38 8.27
C LEU A 89 -4.39 3.36 8.87
N ALA A 90 -4.73 3.47 10.15
CA ALA A 90 -5.67 2.58 10.82
C ALA A 90 -7.06 2.64 10.18
N SER A 91 -7.52 3.84 9.81
CA SER A 91 -8.80 4.02 9.12
C SER A 91 -8.81 3.40 7.73
N LEU A 92 -7.73 3.56 6.97
CA LEU A 92 -7.56 2.94 5.64
C LEU A 92 -7.47 1.42 5.75
N GLU A 93 -6.73 0.91 6.74
CA GLU A 93 -6.63 -0.52 7.02
C GLU A 93 -7.99 -1.10 7.40
N GLN A 94 -8.76 -0.46 8.28
CA GLN A 94 -10.09 -0.92 8.63
C GLN A 94 -11.01 -0.97 7.42
N ARG A 95 -11.01 0.07 6.57
CA ARG A 95 -11.81 0.07 5.33
C ARG A 95 -11.39 -1.03 4.38
N PHE A 96 -10.08 -1.28 4.26
CA PHE A 96 -9.54 -2.38 3.49
C PHE A 96 -10.01 -3.73 4.05
N MET A 97 -9.87 -3.96 5.36
CA MET A 97 -10.25 -5.21 6.02
C MET A 97 -11.76 -5.45 5.96
N ASP A 98 -12.57 -4.42 6.18
CA ASP A 98 -14.03 -4.47 6.01
C ASP A 98 -14.41 -4.85 4.58
N ARG A 99 -13.72 -4.27 3.59
CA ARG A 99 -13.90 -4.60 2.19
C ARG A 99 -13.50 -6.03 1.85
N ILE A 100 -12.51 -6.59 2.55
CA ILE A 100 -12.05 -7.97 2.36
C ILE A 100 -13.04 -8.94 3.01
N ALA A 101 -13.49 -8.62 4.22
CA ALA A 101 -14.44 -9.40 5.00
C ALA A 101 -15.83 -9.44 4.34
N SER A 102 -16.28 -8.32 3.77
CA SER A 102 -17.56 -8.20 3.05
C SER A 102 -17.60 -8.94 1.70
N GLY A 103 -16.54 -9.67 1.36
CA GLY A 103 -16.44 -10.43 0.13
C GLY A 103 -15.91 -9.59 -1.02
N GLY A 104 -14.85 -10.09 -1.65
CA GLY A 104 -14.23 -9.54 -2.87
C GLY A 104 -15.12 -9.50 -4.12
N ALA A 105 -16.43 -9.33 -3.97
CA ALA A 105 -17.37 -9.06 -5.06
C ALA A 105 -17.50 -7.55 -5.25
N GLN A 106 -16.69 -7.00 -6.16
CA GLN A 106 -17.05 -5.77 -6.85
C GLN A 106 -16.69 -5.89 -8.33
N THR A 107 -17.71 -6.31 -9.06
CA THR A 107 -18.00 -5.98 -10.46
C THR A 107 -17.90 -4.46 -10.68
N GLY A 108 -16.70 -3.96 -10.97
CA GLY A 108 -16.50 -2.68 -11.66
C GLY A 108 -16.36 -2.92 -13.17
N PRO A 109 -16.92 -2.03 -14.02
CA PRO A 109 -17.05 -2.27 -15.46
C PRO A 109 -15.66 -2.47 -16.06
N GLY A 110 -15.57 -3.39 -17.04
CA GLY A 110 -14.37 -3.53 -17.84
C GLY A 110 -13.94 -2.17 -18.40
N PRO A 111 -12.63 -1.93 -18.63
CA PRO A 111 -12.20 -0.69 -19.23
C PRO A 111 -12.93 -0.54 -20.56
N ALA A 112 -13.76 0.50 -20.64
CA ALA A 112 -14.34 0.96 -21.89
C ALA A 112 -13.20 1.13 -22.90
N ALA A 113 -13.41 0.50 -24.05
CA ALA A 113 -12.54 0.58 -25.20
C ALA A 113 -12.14 2.04 -25.45
N PHE A 114 -10.85 2.33 -25.28
CA PHE A 114 -10.27 3.55 -25.82
C PHE A 114 -9.90 3.23 -27.27
N ALA A 115 -10.84 3.49 -28.18
CA ALA A 115 -10.60 3.53 -29.61
C ALA A 115 -10.17 4.95 -29.98
N PRO A 116 -8.95 5.16 -30.51
CA PRO A 116 -8.60 6.38 -31.22
C PRO A 116 -8.85 6.22 -32.75
N PRO A 117 -8.96 7.35 -33.48
CA PRO A 117 -9.71 7.47 -34.73
C PRO A 117 -9.12 6.76 -35.95
#